data_AF-A0A7W0JL10-F1
#
_entry.id   AF-A0A7W0JL10-F1
#
_cell.length_a   1.000
_cell.length_b   1.000
_cell.length_c   1.000
_cell.angle_alpha   90.00
_cell.angle_beta   90.00
_cell.angle_gamma   90.00
#
_symmetry.space_group_name_H-M   'P 1'
#
loop_
_entity.id
_entity.type
_entity.pdbx_description
1 polymer ?
#
loop_
_entity_poly.entity_id
_entity_poly.type
_entity_poly.pdbx_seq_one_letter_code
_entity_poly.pdbx_strand_id
1 'polypeptide(L)'
;MRELPRELSADELAPLFSGRTRLVDELAARDNPLVIAEEVALALPEEDRFAALAAHPRIGERSPEQHGGDTDVLAELARLNEEYERRFGFAFVVFVDGRPREKLLPVLRERLGRTRDQELETGLRELCRIARSRWTRTT
;
A
#
# COMPACT_ATOMS: atom_id res chain seq x y z
N MET A 1 2.88 20.99 -6.36
CA MET A 1 2.07 19.77 -6.16
C MET A 1 1.35 19.50 -7.47
N ARG A 2 1.62 18.38 -8.13
CA ARG A 2 1.00 18.03 -9.42
C ARG A 2 -0.51 17.82 -9.21
N GLU A 3 -1.33 18.39 -10.08
CA GLU A 3 -2.78 18.14 -10.06
C GLU A 3 -3.07 16.67 -10.37
N LEU A 4 -4.19 16.16 -9.84
CA LEU A 4 -4.62 14.82 -10.14
C LEU A 4 -5.19 14.77 -11.56
N PRO A 5 -4.80 13.78 -12.36
CA PRO A 5 -5.24 13.64 -13.73
C PRO A 5 -6.70 13.19 -13.76
N ARG A 6 -7.42 13.67 -14.77
CA ARG A 6 -8.79 13.24 -15.03
C ARG A 6 -8.84 11.79 -15.51
N GLU A 7 -7.87 11.35 -16.30
CA GLU A 7 -7.83 9.98 -16.84
C GLU A 7 -6.39 9.47 -16.72
N LEU A 8 -6.24 8.17 -16.45
CA LEU A 8 -4.97 7.47 -16.50
C LEU A 8 -5.21 6.09 -17.10
N SER A 9 -4.33 5.69 -18.02
CA SER A 9 -4.31 4.33 -18.54
C SER A 9 -3.84 3.32 -17.47
N ALA A 10 -4.14 2.04 -17.69
CA ALA A 10 -3.66 0.97 -16.83
C ALA A 10 -2.12 0.93 -16.75
N ASP A 11 -1.42 1.30 -17.84
CA ASP A 11 0.04 1.31 -17.89
C ASP A 11 0.64 2.48 -17.08
N GLU A 12 -0.08 3.60 -16.97
CA GLU A 12 0.29 4.71 -16.08
C GLU A 12 -0.05 4.43 -14.61
N LEU A 13 -1.14 3.70 -14.35
CA LEU A 13 -1.58 3.34 -12.99
C LEU A 13 -0.76 2.19 -12.40
N ALA A 14 -0.36 1.20 -13.19
CA ALA A 14 0.40 0.05 -12.72
C ALA A 14 1.64 0.41 -11.86
N PRO A 15 2.54 1.32 -12.27
CA PRO A 15 3.68 1.70 -11.44
C PRO A 15 3.25 2.43 -10.15
N LEU A 16 2.13 3.14 -10.15
CA LEU A 16 1.60 3.79 -8.94
C LEU A 16 1.10 2.79 -7.91
N PHE A 17 0.57 1.65 -8.34
CA PHE A 17 0.08 0.56 -7.48
C PHE A 17 1.07 -0.60 -7.30
N SER A 18 2.33 -0.44 -7.74
CA SER A 18 3.38 -1.47 -7.70
C SER A 18 3.10 -2.71 -8.57
N GLY A 19 2.14 -2.66 -9.49
CA GLY A 19 1.79 -3.78 -10.35
C GLY A 19 0.46 -3.60 -11.06
N ARG A 20 0.21 -4.42 -12.07
CA ARG A 20 -1.07 -4.46 -12.79
C ARG A 20 -1.99 -5.49 -12.12
N THR A 21 -3.09 -5.01 -11.55
CA THR A 21 -4.08 -5.81 -10.82
C THR A 21 -5.48 -5.47 -11.30
N ARG A 22 -6.49 -6.22 -10.86
CA ARG A 22 -7.89 -5.90 -11.16
C ARG A 22 -8.28 -4.49 -10.72
N LEU A 23 -7.76 -4.02 -9.58
CA LEU A 23 -7.91 -2.63 -9.12
C LEU A 23 -7.42 -1.64 -10.17
N VAL A 24 -6.25 -1.86 -10.75
CA VAL A 24 -5.68 -0.99 -11.77
C VAL A 24 -6.52 -0.98 -13.05
N ASP A 25 -6.96 -2.15 -13.51
CA ASP A 25 -7.79 -2.25 -14.72
C ASP A 25 -9.17 -1.58 -14.50
N GLU A 26 -9.78 -1.74 -13.32
CA GLU A 26 -11.02 -1.05 -12.96
C GLU A 26 -10.84 0.47 -12.88
N LEU A 27 -9.74 0.95 -12.30
CA LEU A 27 -9.47 2.38 -12.20
C LEU A 27 -9.23 3.01 -13.58
N ALA A 28 -8.53 2.31 -14.47
CA ALA A 28 -8.25 2.80 -15.83
C ALA A 28 -9.52 3.01 -16.67
N ALA A 29 -10.63 2.37 -16.31
CA ALA A 29 -11.92 2.49 -16.99
C ALA A 29 -12.80 3.63 -16.45
N ARG A 30 -12.31 4.45 -15.51
CA ARG A 30 -13.09 5.48 -14.80
C ARG A 30 -12.41 6.85 -14.82
N ASP A 31 -13.23 7.90 -14.76
CA ASP A 31 -12.76 9.27 -14.54
C ASP A 31 -12.20 9.44 -13.12
N ASN A 32 -11.17 10.28 -13.01
CA ASN A 32 -10.44 10.65 -11.81
C ASN A 32 -9.97 9.43 -10.99
N PRO A 33 -9.22 8.49 -11.58
CA PRO A 33 -8.90 7.21 -10.95
C PRO A 33 -8.24 7.36 -9.57
N LEU A 34 -7.34 8.34 -9.40
CA LEU A 34 -6.66 8.57 -8.12
C LEU A 34 -7.55 9.23 -7.05
N VAL A 35 -8.71 9.80 -7.43
CA VAL A 35 -9.70 10.36 -6.50
C VAL A 35 -10.61 9.27 -5.97
N ILE A 36 -11.09 8.40 -6.85
CA ILE A 36 -12.04 7.32 -6.51
C ILE A 36 -11.36 6.00 -6.11
N ALA A 37 -10.03 5.95 -6.11
CA ALA A 37 -9.25 4.73 -5.86
C ALA A 37 -9.68 3.98 -4.60
N GLU A 38 -9.94 4.70 -3.50
CA GLU A 38 -10.36 4.10 -2.24
C GLU A 38 -11.74 3.44 -2.37
N GLU A 39 -12.71 4.12 -2.97
CA GLU A 39 -14.06 3.58 -3.18
C GLU A 39 -14.03 2.33 -4.05
N VAL A 40 -13.30 2.37 -5.17
CA VAL A 40 -13.17 1.23 -6.08
C VAL A 40 -12.46 0.06 -5.38
N ALA A 41 -11.36 0.31 -4.67
CA ALA A 41 -10.63 -0.73 -3.94
C ALA A 41 -11.49 -1.42 -2.87
N LEU A 42 -12.29 -0.66 -2.13
CA LEU A 42 -13.21 -1.19 -1.11
C LEU A 42 -14.45 -1.88 -1.68
N ALA A 43 -14.78 -1.65 -2.96
CA ALA A 43 -15.90 -2.30 -3.64
C ALA A 43 -15.51 -3.61 -4.35
N LEU A 44 -14.21 -3.87 -4.55
CA LEU A 44 -13.74 -5.09 -5.22
C LEU A 44 -14.10 -6.38 -4.47
N PRO A 45 -14.17 -7.53 -5.15
CA PRO A 45 -14.14 -8.84 -4.51
C PRO A 45 -12.93 -8.99 -3.57
N GLU A 46 -13.07 -9.79 -2.52
CA GLU A 46 -12.02 -9.96 -1.52
C GLU A 46 -10.70 -10.48 -2.11
N GLU A 47 -10.77 -11.40 -3.07
CA GLU A 47 -9.58 -11.93 -3.77
C GLU A 47 -8.77 -10.85 -4.48
N ASP A 48 -9.44 -9.89 -5.11
CA ASP A 48 -8.81 -8.79 -5.83
C ASP A 48 -8.21 -7.76 -4.88
N ARG A 49 -8.83 -7.58 -3.70
CA ARG A 49 -8.26 -6.75 -2.63
C ARG A 49 -6.94 -7.32 -2.13
N PHE A 50 -6.88 -8.65 -1.91
CA PHE A 50 -5.64 -9.31 -1.52
C PHE A 50 -4.59 -9.22 -2.62
N ALA A 51 -4.96 -9.44 -3.88
CA ALA A 51 -4.06 -9.29 -5.01
C ALA A 51 -3.46 -7.88 -5.09
N ALA A 52 -4.27 -6.84 -4.85
CA ALA A 52 -3.81 -5.45 -4.81
C ALA A 52 -2.77 -5.21 -3.70
N LEU A 53 -2.99 -5.76 -2.50
CA LEU A 53 -2.02 -5.65 -1.39
C LEU A 53 -0.75 -6.48 -1.64
N ALA A 54 -0.90 -7.68 -2.22
CA ALA A 54 0.22 -8.58 -2.51
C ALA A 54 1.16 -8.06 -3.61
N ALA A 55 0.65 -7.22 -4.52
CA ALA A 55 1.49 -6.54 -5.51
C ALA A 55 2.41 -5.49 -4.87
N HIS A 56 2.12 -5.05 -3.64
CA HIS A 56 2.92 -4.05 -2.95
C HIS A 56 4.13 -4.66 -2.26
N PRO A 57 5.35 -4.10 -2.43
CA PRO A 57 6.54 -4.59 -1.74
C PRO A 57 6.42 -4.46 -0.22
N ARG A 58 7.02 -5.41 0.51
CA ARG A 58 7.04 -5.42 1.97
C ARG A 58 7.88 -4.29 2.54
N ILE A 59 7.49 -3.84 3.73
CA ILE A 59 8.26 -2.85 4.49
C ILE A 59 9.42 -3.54 5.23
N GLY A 60 10.64 -3.06 5.01
CA GLY A 60 11.87 -3.63 5.53
C GLY A 60 12.72 -4.34 4.47
N GLU A 61 12.15 -4.67 3.31
CA GLU A 61 12.89 -5.20 2.16
C GLU A 61 13.47 -4.06 1.31
N ARG A 62 14.62 -4.28 0.67
CA ARG A 62 15.30 -3.25 -0.16
C ARG A 62 14.37 -2.77 -1.28
N SER A 63 13.77 -1.60 -1.11
CA SER A 63 12.98 -0.89 -2.12
C SER A 63 13.44 0.58 -2.22
N PRO A 64 13.33 1.23 -3.39
CA PRO A 64 13.77 2.62 -3.60
C PRO A 64 13.11 3.62 -2.64
N GLU A 65 11.92 3.30 -2.15
CA GLU A 65 11.11 4.16 -1.28
C GLU A 65 11.50 4.04 0.21
N GLN A 66 12.34 3.07 0.57
CA GLN A 66 12.69 2.77 1.96
C GLN A 66 14.17 3.12 2.21
N HIS A 67 14.44 4.28 2.81
CA HIS A 67 15.80 4.71 3.16
C HIS A 67 16.08 4.50 4.66
N GLY A 68 17.27 3.95 4.99
CA GLY A 68 17.87 3.96 6.33
C GLY A 68 17.19 3.09 7.40
N GLY A 69 17.97 2.32 8.15
CA GLY A 69 17.50 1.61 9.35
C GLY A 69 18.63 0.83 10.00
N ASP A 70 18.68 0.88 11.32
CA ASP A 70 19.61 0.08 12.12
C ASP A 70 19.29 -1.41 11.99
N THR A 71 20.29 -2.28 12.15
CA THR A 71 20.15 -3.73 11.88
C THR A 71 19.05 -4.35 12.75
N ASP A 72 18.94 -3.89 13.99
CA ASP A 72 17.92 -4.35 14.95
C ASP A 72 16.50 -3.93 14.56
N VAL A 73 16.33 -2.74 13.98
CA VAL A 73 15.03 -2.25 13.51
C VAL A 73 14.55 -3.07 12.32
N LEU A 74 15.47 -3.48 11.42
CA LEU A 74 15.14 -4.34 10.28
C LEU A 74 14.74 -5.75 10.72
N ALA A 75 15.45 -6.33 11.69
CA ALA A 75 15.13 -7.64 12.24
C ALA A 75 13.75 -7.65 12.91
N GLU A 76 13.44 -6.62 13.72
CA GLU A 76 12.13 -6.53 14.38
C GLU A 76 11.00 -6.25 13.37
N LEU A 77 11.24 -5.43 12.34
CA LEU A 77 10.27 -5.25 11.25
C LEU A 77 9.99 -6.57 10.52
N ALA A 78 11.02 -7.35 10.20
CA ALA A 78 10.84 -8.66 9.56
C ALA A 78 9.97 -9.58 10.42
N ARG A 79 10.30 -9.70 11.73
CA ARG A 79 9.53 -10.52 12.68
C ARG A 79 8.06 -10.09 12.75
N LEU A 80 7.80 -8.79 12.85
CA LEU A 80 6.44 -8.27 12.94
C LEU A 80 5.66 -8.40 11.62
N ASN A 81 6.31 -8.30 10.46
CA ASN A 81 5.67 -8.56 9.17
C ASN A 81 5.24 -10.04 9.06
N GLU A 82 6.10 -10.98 9.47
CA GLU A 82 5.74 -12.40 9.49
C GLU A 82 4.57 -12.68 10.43
N GLU A 83 4.55 -12.04 11.61
CA GLU A 83 3.43 -12.13 12.54
C GLU A 83 2.13 -11.57 11.95
N TYR A 84 2.23 -10.43 11.26
CA TYR A 84 1.12 -9.78 10.58
C TYR A 84 0.55 -10.66 9.45
N GLU A 85 1.41 -11.18 8.58
CA GLU A 85 1.01 -12.05 7.48
C GLU A 85 0.39 -13.35 7.98
N ARG A 86 0.95 -13.95 9.03
CA ARG A 86 0.36 -15.14 9.68
C ARG A 86 -1.02 -14.87 10.26
N ARG A 87 -1.25 -13.68 10.83
CA ARG A 87 -2.52 -13.33 11.46
C ARG A 87 -3.60 -12.97 10.45
N PHE A 88 -3.25 -12.17 9.44
CA PHE A 88 -4.22 -11.56 8.54
C PHE A 88 -4.26 -12.20 7.15
N GLY A 89 -3.20 -12.88 6.72
CA GLY A 89 -3.11 -13.56 5.43
C GLY A 89 -2.69 -12.67 4.26
N PHE A 90 -2.22 -11.44 4.53
CA PHE A 90 -1.76 -10.49 3.51
C PHE A 90 -0.64 -9.60 4.06
N ALA A 91 0.13 -9.00 3.17
CA ALA A 91 1.27 -8.15 3.51
C ALA A 91 0.85 -6.87 4.24
N PHE A 92 1.69 -6.41 5.15
CA PHE A 92 1.48 -5.13 5.82
C PHE A 92 1.76 -3.95 4.88
N VAL A 93 0.73 -3.17 4.58
CA VAL A 93 0.84 -1.95 3.76
C VAL A 93 0.55 -0.72 4.63
N VAL A 94 1.47 0.24 4.63
CA VAL A 94 1.29 1.55 5.25
C VAL A 94 2.02 2.62 4.43
N PHE A 95 1.37 3.77 4.27
CA PHE A 95 1.97 4.94 3.64
C PHE A 95 3.00 5.56 4.58
N VAL A 96 4.23 5.66 4.06
CA VAL A 96 5.38 6.24 4.76
C VAL A 96 5.79 7.52 4.03
N ASP A 97 5.27 8.66 4.47
CA ASP A 97 5.60 9.96 3.90
C ASP A 97 6.98 10.45 4.35
N GLY A 98 8.03 9.65 4.08
CA GLY A 98 9.38 9.90 4.57
C GLY A 98 9.58 9.68 6.07
N ARG A 99 8.61 9.06 6.77
CA ARG A 99 8.76 8.68 8.18
C ARG A 99 9.91 7.67 8.35
N PRO A 100 10.79 7.83 9.36
CA PRO A 100 11.86 6.88 9.61
C PRO A 100 11.29 5.53 10.03
N ARG A 101 11.99 4.44 9.67
CA ARG A 101 11.54 3.05 9.87
C ARG A 101 11.20 2.72 11.33
N GLU A 102 11.87 3.34 12.29
CA GLU A 102 11.61 3.20 13.72
C GLU A 102 10.19 3.62 14.13
N LYS A 103 9.57 4.55 13.38
CA LYS A 103 8.19 4.99 13.61
C LYS A 103 7.16 4.00 13.06
N LEU A 104 7.58 2.98 12.31
CA LEU A 104 6.69 1.95 11.78
C LEU A 104 6.48 0.81 12.78
N LEU A 105 7.46 0.54 13.65
CA LEU A 105 7.35 -0.50 14.68
C LEU A 105 6.12 -0.32 15.60
N PRO A 106 5.87 0.88 16.18
CA PRO A 106 4.68 1.09 17.02
C PRO A 106 3.38 0.94 16.23
N VAL A 107 3.35 1.43 14.98
CA VAL A 107 2.17 1.36 14.11
C VAL A 107 1.83 -0.09 13.77
N LEU A 108 2.83 -0.89 13.43
CA LEU A 108 2.66 -2.30 13.13
C LEU A 108 2.18 -3.09 14.37
N ARG A 109 2.77 -2.81 15.54
CA ARG A 109 2.34 -3.41 16.82
C ARG A 109 0.90 -3.06 17.19
N GLU A 110 0.50 -1.80 17.02
CA GLU A 110 -0.90 -1.38 17.24
C GLU A 110 -1.85 -2.12 16.29
N ARG A 111 -1.48 -2.20 15.00
CA ARG A 111 -2.32 -2.80 13.97
C ARG A 111 -2.46 -4.32 14.11
N LEU A 112 -1.49 -5.01 14.71
CA LEU A 112 -1.62 -6.41 15.10
C LEU A 112 -2.78 -6.67 16.09
N GLY A 113 -3.21 -5.65 16.85
CA GLY A 113 -4.34 -5.76 17.76
C GLY A 113 -5.72 -5.72 17.08
N ARG A 114 -5.79 -5.41 15.78
CA ARG A 114 -7.05 -5.21 15.05
C ARG A 114 -7.62 -6.52 14.49
N THR A 115 -8.83 -6.42 13.96
CA THR A 115 -9.49 -7.49 13.21
C THR A 115 -9.00 -7.55 11.77
N ARG A 116 -9.17 -8.71 11.12
CA ARG A 116 -8.78 -8.92 9.72
C ARG A 116 -9.48 -7.93 8.77
N ASP A 117 -10.77 -7.72 8.96
CA ASP A 117 -11.56 -6.83 8.08
C ASP A 117 -11.10 -5.37 8.20
N GLN A 118 -10.87 -4.90 9.43
CA GLN A 118 -10.31 -3.56 9.67
C GLN A 118 -8.97 -3.36 8.98
N GLU A 119 -8.12 -4.38 9.00
CA GLU A 119 -6.79 -4.31 8.43
C GLU A 119 -6.79 -4.43 6.90
N LEU A 120 -7.73 -5.19 6.33
CA LEU A 120 -7.93 -5.25 4.89
C LEU A 120 -8.36 -3.88 4.36
N GLU A 121 -9.37 -3.26 4.98
CA GLU A 121 -9.77 -1.90 4.58
C GLU A 121 -8.64 -0.89 4.77
N THR A 122 -7.95 -0.94 5.91
CA THR A 122 -6.84 -0.02 6.21
C THR A 122 -5.72 -0.19 5.18
N GLY A 123 -5.31 -1.41 4.86
CA GLY A 123 -4.27 -1.68 3.88
C GLY A 123 -4.59 -1.10 2.50
N LEU A 124 -5.84 -1.22 2.05
CA LEU A 124 -6.28 -0.67 0.75
C LEU A 124 -6.26 0.86 0.74
N ARG A 125 -6.73 1.50 1.83
CA ARG A 125 -6.64 2.96 1.99
C ARG A 125 -5.19 3.44 1.95
N GLU A 126 -4.30 2.75 2.65
CA GLU A 126 -2.86 3.06 2.64
C GLU A 126 -2.25 2.88 1.24
N LEU A 127 -2.62 1.82 0.50
CA LEU A 127 -2.20 1.60 -0.88
C LEU A 127 -2.63 2.77 -1.81
N CYS A 128 -3.88 3.22 -1.71
CA CYS A 128 -4.37 4.37 -2.49
C CYS A 128 -3.62 5.66 -2.15
N ARG A 129 -3.27 5.89 -0.88
CA ARG A 129 -2.44 7.03 -0.44
C ARG A 129 -1.04 6.96 -1.03
N ILE A 130 -0.42 5.77 -1.06
CA ILE A 130 0.88 5.54 -1.68
C ILE A 130 0.82 5.88 -3.18
N ALA A 131 -0.16 5.35 -3.91
CA ALA A 131 -0.34 5.61 -5.34
C ALA A 131 -0.49 7.11 -5.65
N ARG A 132 -1.31 7.81 -4.85
CA ARG A 132 -1.48 9.26 -4.96
C ARG A 132 -0.18 10.01 -4.66
N SER A 133 0.55 9.61 -3.62
CA SER A 133 1.83 10.23 -3.26
C SER A 133 2.86 10.06 -4.36
N ARG A 134 3.00 8.86 -4.91
CA ARG A 134 3.89 8.56 -6.06
C ARG A 134 3.62 9.51 -7.21
N TRP A 135 2.36 9.67 -7.61
CA TRP A 135 1.98 10.61 -8.68
C TRP A 135 2.40 12.05 -8.38
N THR A 136 2.18 12.51 -7.14
CA THR A 136 2.53 13.89 -6.75
C THR A 136 4.03 14.13 -6.61
N ARG A 137 4.83 13.07 -6.42
CA ARG A 137 6.28 13.12 -6.16
C ARG A 137 7.16 12.82 -7.36
N THR A 138 6.65 12.20 -8.42
CA THR A 138 7.39 12.03 -9.69
C THR A 138 7.64 13.41 -10.32
N THR A 139 8.77 14.02 -9.98
CA THR A 139 9.40 15.21 -10.60
C THR A 139 10.72 14.79 -11.22
#